data_AF-A0A960KQE2-F1
#
_entry.id   AF-A0A960KQE2-F1
#
_cell.length_a   1.000
_cell.length_b   1.000
_cell.length_c   1.000
_cell.angle_alpha   90.00
_cell.angle_beta   90.00
_cell.angle_gamma   90.00
#
_symmetry.space_group_name_H-M   'P 1'
#
loop_
_entity.id
_entity.type
_entity.pdbx_description
1 polymer ?
#
loop_
_entity_poly.entity_id
_entity_poly.type
_entity_poly.pdbx_seq_one_letter_code
_entity_poly.pdbx_strand_id
1 'polypeptide(L)'
;MSTTHFRLADEHLEAAKTIAGSNRRRRSCKLCYDRGWVGIGQDNTIILCHKCVDQEQALTAWKAYVEPIPELWEYYREMFQQEEEEEGPENAQT
;
A
#
# COMPACT_ATOMS: atom_id res chain seq x y z
N MET A 1 -16.29 -18.46 15.79
CA MET A 1 -15.59 -18.64 14.52
C MET A 1 -14.38 -17.73 14.55
N SER A 2 -13.17 -18.26 14.70
CA SER A 2 -11.98 -17.43 14.63
C SER A 2 -11.79 -17.04 13.17
N THR A 3 -12.24 -15.84 12.81
CA THR A 3 -11.79 -15.17 11.59
C THR A 3 -10.28 -15.03 11.71
N THR A 4 -9.53 -15.86 10.98
CA THR A 4 -8.08 -15.75 10.90
C THR A 4 -7.77 -14.40 10.26
N HIS A 5 -7.54 -13.39 11.09
CA HIS A 5 -7.21 -12.04 10.68
C HIS A 5 -5.86 -12.12 9.97
N PHE A 6 -5.82 -11.74 8.69
CA PHE A 6 -4.58 -11.69 7.93
C PHE A 6 -3.64 -10.70 8.62
N ARG A 7 -2.40 -11.13 8.86
CA ARG A 7 -1.37 -10.27 9.42
C ARG A 7 -0.15 -10.37 8.53
N LEU A 8 0.24 -9.24 7.94
CA LEU A 8 1.42 -9.14 7.11
C LEU A 8 2.66 -9.52 7.93
N ALA A 9 3.49 -10.43 7.41
CA ALA A 9 4.75 -10.78 8.06
C ALA A 9 5.67 -9.56 8.18
N ASP A 10 6.49 -9.51 9.23
CA ASP A 10 7.35 -8.36 9.51
C ASP A 10 8.35 -8.06 8.39
N GLU A 11 8.80 -9.10 7.66
CA GLU A 11 9.66 -8.95 6.48
C GLU A 11 9.01 -8.14 5.36
N HIS A 12 7.71 -8.37 5.11
CA HIS A 12 6.95 -7.66 4.09
C HIS A 12 6.55 -6.26 4.55
N LEU A 13 6.34 -6.08 5.86
CA LEU A 13 6.15 -4.75 6.45
C LEU A 13 7.39 -3.87 6.23
N GLU A 14 8.60 -4.40 6.45
CA GLU A 14 9.84 -3.66 6.19
C GLU A 14 10.04 -3.35 4.70
N ALA A 15 9.68 -4.28 3.82
CA ALA A 15 9.66 -4.02 2.37
C ALA A 15 8.68 -2.88 2.02
N ALA A 16 7.47 -2.89 2.58
CA ALA A 16 6.49 -1.83 2.39
C ALA A 16 7.02 -0.47 2.88
N LYS A 17 7.65 -0.41 4.06
CA LYS A 17 8.27 0.81 4.59
C LYS A 17 9.35 1.34 3.63
N THR A 18 10.16 0.45 3.07
CA THR A 18 11.23 0.79 2.11
C THR A 18 10.65 1.34 0.82
N ILE A 19 9.58 0.73 0.30
CA ILE A 19 8.85 1.21 -0.88
C ILE A 19 8.26 2.59 -0.62
N ALA A 20 7.60 2.79 0.52
CA ALA A 20 7.03 4.07 0.91
C ALA A 20 8.10 5.17 1.04
N GLY A 21 9.27 4.83 1.59
CA GLY A 21 10.41 5.74 1.70
C GLY A 21 11.04 6.10 0.35
N SER A 22 11.09 5.15 -0.59
CA SER A 22 11.70 5.33 -1.91
C SER A 22 10.80 6.13 -2.86
N ASN A 23 9.48 5.98 -2.74
CA ASN A 23 8.49 6.68 -3.58
C ASN A 23 8.07 8.03 -3.00
N ARG A 24 8.95 8.67 -2.22
CA ARG A 24 8.69 9.99 -1.65
C ARG A 24 8.95 11.09 -2.67
N ARG A 25 7.91 11.85 -3.00
CA ARG A 25 8.01 13.12 -3.73
C ARG A 25 8.66 14.23 -2.90
N ARG A 26 8.59 14.16 -1.56
CA ARG A 26 9.15 15.19 -0.65
C ARG A 26 9.99 14.59 0.48
N ARG A 27 11.16 15.20 0.71
CA ARG A 27 12.11 14.83 1.78
C ARG A 27 11.75 15.33 3.18
N SER A 28 10.95 16.38 3.30
CA SER A 28 10.45 16.88 4.59
C SER A 28 8.92 16.87 4.66
N CYS A 29 8.34 16.30 5.71
CA CYS A 29 6.91 16.19 5.97
C CYS A 29 6.61 16.04 7.47
N LYS A 30 5.84 16.98 8.01
CA LYS A 30 5.40 16.96 9.43
C LYS A 30 4.34 15.89 9.74
N LEU A 31 3.67 15.35 8.71
CA LEU A 31 2.61 14.36 8.88
C LEU A 31 3.19 12.96 9.13
N CYS A 32 4.17 12.56 8.32
CA CYS A 32 4.83 11.25 8.45
C CYS A 32 6.17 11.33 9.19
N TYR A 33 6.62 12.52 9.60
CA TYR A 33 7.93 12.77 10.20
C TYR A 33 9.07 12.20 9.35
N ASP A 34 9.02 12.51 8.05
CA ASP A 34 10.03 12.12 7.07
C ASP A 34 10.17 10.61 6.84
N ARG A 35 9.17 9.80 7.25
CA ARG A 35 9.18 8.34 7.07
C ARG A 35 8.54 7.86 5.77
N GLY A 36 7.63 8.66 5.18
CA GLY A 36 6.82 8.26 4.03
C GLY A 36 5.50 7.55 4.39
N TRP A 37 5.36 7.07 5.62
CA TRP A 37 4.14 6.44 6.13
C TRP A 37 3.72 7.06 7.46
N VAL A 38 2.42 7.02 7.77
CA VAL A 38 1.82 7.73 8.91
C VAL A 38 1.67 6.81 10.12
N GLY A 39 1.33 5.55 9.90
CA GLY A 39 1.17 4.53 10.93
C GLY A 39 1.20 3.11 10.36
N ILE A 40 1.07 2.13 11.25
CA ILE A 40 0.90 0.72 10.93
C ILE A 40 -0.53 0.33 11.34
N GLY A 41 -1.28 -0.31 10.45
CA GLY A 41 -2.63 -0.81 10.66
C GLY A 41 -2.68 -2.07 11.52
N GLN A 42 -3.90 -2.57 11.74
CA GLN A 42 -4.14 -3.78 12.56
C GLN A 42 -3.55 -5.04 11.91
N ASP A 43 -3.61 -5.12 10.58
CA ASP A 43 -3.08 -6.22 9.77
C ASP A 43 -1.54 -6.14 9.56
N ASN A 44 -0.84 -5.31 10.33
CA ASN A 44 0.61 -5.06 10.17
C ASN A 44 0.98 -4.48 8.78
N THR A 45 0.07 -3.70 8.19
CA THR A 45 0.26 -2.97 6.93
C THR A 45 0.61 -1.51 7.20
N ILE A 46 1.31 -0.83 6.29
CA ILE A 46 1.60 0.60 6.46
C ILE A 46 0.50 1.47 5.87
N ILE A 47 0.25 2.62 6.51
CA ILE A 47 -0.60 3.68 5.97
C ILE A 47 0.30 4.70 5.28
N LEU A 48 0.24 4.78 3.95
CA LEU A 48 1.05 5.71 3.17
C LEU A 48 0.71 7.17 3.46
N CYS A 49 1.71 8.04 3.39
CA CYS A 49 1.51 9.47 3.55
C CYS A 49 1.06 10.13 2.24
N HIS A 50 -0.24 10.40 2.12
CA HIS A 50 -0.86 11.08 0.97
C HIS A 50 -0.23 12.45 0.59
N LYS A 51 0.53 13.10 1.50
CA LYS A 51 1.16 14.40 1.22
C LYS A 51 2.53 14.31 0.57
N CYS A 52 3.26 13.23 0.81
CA CYS A 52 4.68 13.15 0.42
C CYS A 52 5.05 11.88 -0.34
N VAL A 53 4.21 10.85 -0.31
CA VAL A 53 4.40 9.64 -1.09
C VAL A 53 3.48 9.69 -2.29
N ASP A 54 4.04 9.29 -3.42
CA ASP A 54 3.30 9.00 -4.64
C ASP A 54 2.52 7.69 -4.44
N GLN A 55 1.21 7.76 -4.22
CA GLN A 55 0.38 6.58 -3.94
C GLN A 55 0.34 5.64 -5.13
N GLU A 56 0.21 6.16 -6.36
CA GLU A 56 0.19 5.38 -7.59
C GLU A 56 1.51 4.61 -7.78
N GLN A 57 2.65 5.29 -7.65
CA GLN A 57 3.95 4.62 -7.77
C GLN A 57 4.22 3.65 -6.61
N ALA A 58 3.81 3.99 -5.39
CA ALA A 58 3.98 3.11 -4.24
C ALA A 58 3.12 1.85 -4.35
N LEU A 59 1.87 1.96 -4.81
CA LEU A 59 0.98 0.83 -5.08
C LEU A 59 1.53 -0.04 -6.22
N THR A 60 2.00 0.56 -7.30
CA THR A 60 2.63 -0.18 -8.42
C THR A 60 3.87 -0.95 -7.95
N ALA A 61 4.74 -0.31 -7.17
CA ALA A 61 5.93 -0.94 -6.60
C ALA A 61 5.56 -2.04 -5.59
N TRP A 62 4.48 -1.85 -4.83
CA TRP A 62 3.95 -2.87 -3.92
C TRP A 62 3.38 -4.07 -4.68
N LYS A 63 2.59 -3.85 -5.74
CA LYS A 63 2.06 -4.90 -6.63
C LYS A 63 3.20 -5.74 -7.22
N ALA A 64 4.24 -5.09 -7.73
CA ALA A 64 5.43 -5.76 -8.25
C ALA A 64 6.20 -6.57 -7.19
N TYR A 65 6.14 -6.16 -5.92
CA TYR A 65 6.75 -6.91 -4.81
C TYR A 65 5.93 -8.13 -4.42
N VAL A 66 4.59 -8.02 -4.40
CA VAL A 66 3.71 -9.12 -3.98
C VAL A 66 3.44 -10.14 -5.09
N GLU A 67 3.48 -9.75 -6.37
CA GLU A 67 3.29 -10.65 -7.53
C GLU A 67 4.16 -11.93 -7.49
N PRO A 68 5.48 -11.87 -7.18
CA PRO A 68 6.30 -13.08 -7.05
C PRO A 68 6.07 -13.87 -5.74
N ILE A 69 5.26 -13.38 -4.80
CA ILE A 69 5.02 -13.98 -3.48
C ILE A 69 3.60 -14.56 -3.47
N PRO A 70 3.43 -15.88 -3.69
CA PRO A 70 2.11 -16.48 -3.90
C PRO A 70 1.12 -16.22 -2.76
N GLU A 71 1.60 -16.27 -1.51
CA GLU A 71 0.77 -16.03 -0.32
C GLU A 71 0.17 -14.61 -0.29
N LEU A 72 0.99 -13.60 -0.58
CA LEU A 72 0.53 -12.21 -0.61
C LEU A 72 -0.31 -11.92 -1.85
N TRP A 73 0.07 -12.52 -2.98
CA TRP A 73 -0.64 -12.35 -4.23
C TRP A 73 -2.05 -12.93 -4.15
N GLU A 74 -2.27 -14.11 -3.57
CA GLU A 74 -3.61 -14.65 -3.37
C GLU A 74 -4.47 -13.75 -2.49
N TYR A 75 -3.89 -13.13 -1.45
CA TYR A 75 -4.61 -12.22 -0.57
C TYR A 75 -4.94 -10.86 -1.22
N TYR A 76 -3.98 -10.24 -1.90
CA TYR A 76 -4.13 -8.89 -2.45
C TYR A 76 -4.67 -8.86 -3.89
N ARG A 77 -4.67 -9.97 -4.62
CA ARG A 77 -5.17 -10.02 -6.00
C ARG A 77 -6.61 -9.52 -6.11
N GLU A 78 -7.49 -9.93 -5.19
CA GLU A 78 -8.89 -9.49 -5.20
C GLU A 78 -9.02 -7.97 -5.01
N MET A 79 -8.19 -7.38 -4.14
CA MET A 79 -8.14 -5.94 -3.91
C MET A 79 -7.66 -5.16 -5.14
N PHE A 80 -6.57 -5.60 -5.77
CA PHE A 80 -6.05 -4.95 -6.98
C PHE A 80 -7.01 -5.06 -8.15
N GLN A 81 -7.67 -6.21 -8.30
CA GLN A 81 -8.62 -6.43 -9.38
C GLN A 81 -9.89 -5.58 -9.20
N GLN A 82 -10.31 -5.29 -7.96
CA GLN A 82 -11.40 -4.35 -7.67
C GLN A 82 -10.99 -2.88 -7.90
N GLU A 83 -9.80 -2.45 -7.49
CA GLU A 83 -9.30 -1.09 -7.77
C GLU A 83 -9.24 -0.81 -9.28
N GLU A 84 -8.73 -1.76 -10.09
CA GLU A 84 -8.69 -1.60 -11.56
C GLU A 84 -10.09 -1.44 -12.21
N GLU A 85 -11.15 -1.94 -11.56
CA GLU A 85 -12.52 -1.88 -12.07
C GLU A 85 -13.26 -0.59 -11.62
N GLU A 86 -12.90 -0.01 -10.47
CA GLU A 86 -13.45 1.27 -9.98
C GLU A 86 -12.77 2.51 -10.57
N GLU A 87 -11.58 2.38 -11.15
CA GLU A 87 -10.84 3.47 -11.82
C GLU A 87 -11.21 3.65 -13.31
N GLY A 88 -12.31 3.02 -13.77
CA GLY A 88 -12.94 3.29 -15.06
C GLY A 88 -13.64 4.66 -15.11
N PRO A 89 -13.72 5.32 -16.28
CA PRO A 89 -14.10 6.74 -16.39
C PRO A 89 -15.59 6.99 -16.08
N GLU A 90 -15.96 7.09 -14.80
CA GLU A 90 -17.27 7.59 -14.37
C GLU A 90 -17.13 8.76 -13.38
N ASN A 91 -16.41 9.81 -13.79
CA ASN A 91 -16.73 11.17 -13.36
C ASN A 91 -17.45 11.89 -14.51
N ALA A 92 -18.59 11.33 -14.93
CA ALA A 92 -19.60 12.03 -15.71
C ALA A 92 -20.88 12.13 -14.87
N GLN A 93 -20.79 12.81 -13.72
CA GLN A 93 -21.98 13.23 -12.98
C GLN A 93 -22.37 14.63 -13.46
N THR A 94 -23.31 14.61 -14.40
CA THR A 94 -24.38 15.58 -14.75
C THR A 94 -24.25 17.03 -14.29
#